data_AF-A0A350ZZ43-F1
#
_entry.id   AF-A0A350ZZ43-F1
#
_cell.length_a   1.000
_cell.length_b   1.000
_cell.length_c   1.000
_cell.angle_alpha   90.00
_cell.angle_beta   90.00
_cell.angle_gamma   90.00
#
_symmetry.space_group_name_H-M   'P 1'
#
loop_
_entity.id
_entity.type
_entity.pdbx_description
1 polymer ?
#
loop_
_entity_poly.entity_id
_entity_poly.type
_entity_poly.pdbx_seq_one_letter_code
_entity_poly.pdbx_strand_id
1 'polypeptide(L)'
;FLYHKGIMGLSWMSYFEGSTNEVPEAQYTIPFGQARIVREGSDVTIVTLSQMVQKSVLAADQLAAEGISAEVLDLRTLVPLDRAAVLASVAKTGRLLVADEDYLSYGLSGEIAALVAENLDTLRLKAPVRRLAVPDVPIPFSRPLEQFAIPQVDNIVASVRGLMRFTLA
;
A
#
# COMPACT_ATOMS: atom_id res chain seq x y z
N PHE A 1 -23.95 -5.80 20.25
CA PHE A 1 -23.99 -5.69 18.77
C PHE A 1 -22.72 -6.31 18.20
N LEU A 2 -22.61 -7.65 18.23
CA LEU A 2 -21.37 -8.39 18.02
C LEU A 2 -21.45 -9.29 16.76
N TYR A 3 -22.22 -8.87 15.76
CA TYR A 3 -22.40 -9.64 14.53
C TYR A 3 -21.70 -8.91 13.39
N HIS A 4 -20.51 -9.39 13.05
CA HIS A 4 -19.77 -8.92 11.90
C HIS A 4 -20.56 -9.27 10.62
N LYS A 5 -20.90 -8.27 9.81
CA LYS A 5 -21.83 -8.40 8.67
C LYS A 5 -21.37 -9.40 7.60
N GLY A 6 -20.06 -9.64 7.49
CA GLY A 6 -19.51 -10.67 6.61
C GLY A 6 -19.69 -12.13 7.11
N ILE A 7 -19.95 -12.36 8.41
CA ILE A 7 -20.31 -13.69 8.94
C ILE A 7 -21.78 -14.02 8.65
N MET A 8 -22.62 -13.02 8.40
CA MET A 8 -24.05 -13.19 8.10
C MET A 8 -24.34 -13.75 6.69
N GLY A 9 -23.33 -14.23 5.96
CA GLY A 9 -23.55 -14.90 4.67
C GLY A 9 -24.11 -14.01 3.57
N LEU A 10 -24.01 -12.69 3.71
CA LEU A 10 -24.32 -11.76 2.62
C LEU A 10 -23.21 -11.89 1.59
N SER A 11 -23.44 -12.66 0.54
CA SER A 11 -22.48 -12.97 -0.52
C SER A 11 -21.86 -11.71 -1.14
N TRP A 12 -22.60 -10.60 -1.18
CA TRP A 12 -22.13 -9.30 -1.67
C TRP A 12 -21.30 -8.50 -0.66
N MET A 13 -21.12 -8.97 0.59
CA MET A 13 -20.26 -8.37 1.64
C MET A 13 -19.12 -9.32 2.05
N SER A 14 -18.68 -10.17 1.13
CA SER A 14 -17.53 -11.06 1.32
C SER A 14 -16.26 -10.24 1.60
N TYR A 15 -15.42 -10.75 2.49
CA TYR A 15 -14.12 -10.14 2.80
C TYR A 15 -13.17 -10.31 1.61
N PHE A 16 -12.19 -9.42 1.52
CA PHE A 16 -11.11 -9.57 0.55
C PHE A 16 -10.28 -10.82 0.86
N GLU A 17 -9.97 -11.62 -0.16
CA GLU A 17 -9.14 -12.82 -0.01
C GLU A 17 -7.76 -12.43 0.56
N GLY A 18 -7.26 -13.16 1.56
CA GLY A 18 -6.03 -12.81 2.28
C GLY A 18 -6.21 -11.85 3.47
N SER A 19 -7.43 -11.36 3.74
CA SER A 19 -7.71 -10.54 4.94
C SER A 19 -7.91 -11.35 6.23
N THR A 20 -7.92 -12.68 6.16
CA THR A 20 -7.99 -13.56 7.35
C THR A 20 -6.59 -13.86 7.84
N ASN A 21 -6.33 -13.60 9.12
CA ASN A 21 -5.03 -13.82 9.74
C ASN A 21 -5.21 -14.45 11.13
N GLU A 22 -4.23 -15.25 11.54
CA GLU A 22 -4.13 -15.76 12.91
C GLU A 22 -3.94 -14.60 13.89
N VAL A 23 -4.73 -14.59 14.97
CA VAL A 23 -4.64 -13.59 16.04
C VAL A 23 -4.21 -14.31 17.32
N PRO A 24 -3.10 -13.92 17.97
CA PRO A 24 -2.69 -14.52 19.23
C PRO A 24 -3.79 -14.44 20.29
N GLU A 25 -4.03 -15.54 21.02
CA GLU A 25 -4.99 -15.56 22.13
C GLU A 25 -4.53 -14.68 23.31
N ALA A 26 -3.21 -14.59 23.51
CA ALA A 26 -2.63 -13.76 24.55
C ALA A 26 -2.73 -12.27 24.20
N GLN A 27 -2.88 -11.42 25.24
CA GLN A 27 -2.86 -9.98 25.06
C GLN A 27 -1.50 -9.51 24.53
N TYR A 28 -1.53 -8.63 23.53
CA TYR A 28 -0.35 -8.00 22.97
C TYR A 28 -0.63 -6.53 22.64
N THR A 29 0.44 -5.77 22.45
CA THR A 29 0.37 -4.37 22.02
C THR A 29 1.17 -4.18 20.75
N ILE A 30 0.71 -3.28 19.89
CA ILE A 30 1.47 -2.80 18.74
C ILE A 30 1.94 -1.37 19.06
N PRO A 31 3.22 -1.04 18.89
CA PRO A 31 3.71 0.31 19.12
C PRO A 31 3.01 1.33 18.22
N PHE A 32 2.51 2.40 18.82
CA PHE A 32 1.87 3.51 18.10
C PHE A 32 2.93 4.37 17.42
N GLY A 33 2.63 4.86 16.20
CA GLY A 33 3.58 5.65 15.42
C GLY A 33 4.75 4.85 14.83
N GLN A 34 4.65 3.51 14.79
CA GLN A 34 5.66 2.64 14.19
C GLN A 34 5.10 1.85 13.01
N ALA A 35 5.69 2.04 11.84
CA ALA A 35 5.37 1.28 10.64
C ALA A 35 5.93 -0.15 10.73
N ARG A 36 5.44 -1.04 9.87
CA ARG A 36 5.89 -2.44 9.81
C ARG A 36 6.16 -2.85 8.38
N ILE A 37 7.35 -3.40 8.16
CA ILE A 37 7.63 -4.15 6.94
C ILE A 37 6.85 -5.46 7.03
N VAL A 38 5.84 -5.61 6.18
CA VAL A 38 5.01 -6.82 6.10
C VAL A 38 5.70 -7.86 5.23
N ARG A 39 6.43 -7.41 4.22
CA ARG A 39 7.21 -8.22 3.28
C ARG A 39 8.47 -7.46 2.89
N GLU A 40 9.62 -8.08 3.07
CA GLU A 40 10.91 -7.51 2.65
C GLU A 40 11.05 -7.52 1.12
N GLY A 41 11.74 -6.52 0.58
CA GLY A 41 12.06 -6.44 -0.84
C GLY A 41 13.20 -5.48 -1.17
N SER A 42 13.62 -5.45 -2.43
CA SER A 42 14.83 -4.73 -2.87
C SER A 42 14.64 -3.87 -4.12
N ASP A 43 13.57 -4.06 -4.89
CA ASP A 43 13.42 -3.42 -6.21
C ASP A 43 12.50 -2.21 -6.19
N VAL A 44 11.46 -2.28 -5.35
CA VAL A 44 10.46 -1.22 -5.16
C VAL A 44 9.87 -1.28 -3.75
N THR A 45 9.64 -0.11 -3.17
CA THR A 45 8.85 0.05 -1.94
C THR A 45 7.40 0.36 -2.28
N ILE A 46 6.48 -0.39 -1.69
CA ILE A 46 5.05 -0.12 -1.68
C ILE A 46 4.67 0.35 -0.28
N VAL A 47 4.40 1.65 -0.12
CA VAL A 47 3.91 2.24 1.12
C VAL A 47 2.39 2.22 1.10
N THR A 48 1.77 1.71 2.17
CA THR A 48 0.33 1.53 2.22
C THR A 48 -0.20 1.36 3.65
N LEU A 49 -1.52 1.23 3.82
CA LEU A 49 -2.20 0.93 5.08
C LEU A 49 -3.57 0.27 4.83
N SER A 50 -4.23 -0.20 5.90
CA SER A 50 -5.57 -0.80 5.84
C SER A 50 -5.64 -1.97 4.82
N GLN A 51 -6.72 -2.09 4.06
CA GLN A 51 -6.95 -3.18 3.11
C GLN A 51 -5.90 -3.21 1.99
N MET A 52 -5.31 -2.06 1.64
CA MET A 52 -4.26 -2.00 0.62
C MET A 52 -2.98 -2.74 1.04
N VAL A 53 -2.76 -3.00 2.33
CA VAL A 53 -1.68 -3.91 2.79
C VAL A 53 -1.84 -5.29 2.19
N GLN A 54 -3.02 -5.89 2.33
CA GLN A 54 -3.28 -7.26 1.86
C GLN A 54 -3.22 -7.34 0.35
N LYS A 55 -3.77 -6.34 -0.35
CA LYS A 55 -3.66 -6.24 -1.82
C LYS A 55 -2.21 -6.09 -2.28
N SER A 56 -1.40 -5.34 -1.54
CA SER A 56 0.02 -5.13 -1.85
C SER A 56 0.85 -6.39 -1.63
N VAL A 57 0.55 -7.19 -0.61
CA VAL A 57 1.20 -8.51 -0.41
C VAL A 57 0.90 -9.44 -1.58
N LEU A 58 -0.37 -9.58 -1.98
CA LEU A 58 -0.75 -10.39 -3.15
C LEU A 58 -0.11 -9.88 -4.45
N ALA A 59 -0.05 -8.56 -4.63
CA ALA A 59 0.64 -7.96 -5.77
C ALA A 59 2.14 -8.29 -5.75
N ALA A 60 2.77 -8.24 -4.58
CA ALA A 60 4.18 -8.58 -4.40
C ALA A 60 4.47 -10.06 -4.69
N ASP A 61 3.53 -10.96 -4.39
CA ASP A 61 3.64 -12.39 -4.74
C ASP A 61 3.55 -12.62 -6.25
N GLN A 62 2.63 -11.93 -6.94
CA GLN A 62 2.58 -11.97 -8.41
C GLN A 62 3.85 -11.41 -9.05
N LEU A 63 4.33 -10.27 -8.55
CA LEU A 63 5.57 -9.62 -9.02
C LEU A 63 6.81 -10.49 -8.78
N ALA A 64 6.85 -11.27 -7.71
CA ALA A 64 7.96 -12.18 -7.44
C ALA A 64 8.09 -13.28 -8.49
N ALA A 65 6.99 -13.74 -9.08
CA ALA A 65 7.01 -14.70 -10.20
C ALA A 65 7.67 -14.12 -11.46
N GLU A 66 7.75 -12.79 -11.57
CA GLU A 66 8.45 -12.05 -12.63
C GLU A 66 9.87 -11.63 -12.23
N GLY A 67 10.34 -12.04 -11.05
CA GLY A 67 11.65 -11.66 -10.51
C GLY A 67 11.70 -10.24 -9.94
N ILE A 68 10.56 -9.61 -9.64
CA ILE A 68 10.49 -8.29 -9.01
C ILE A 68 10.28 -8.44 -7.49
N SER A 69 11.25 -7.97 -6.72
CA SER A 69 11.26 -8.03 -5.26
C SER A 69 10.65 -6.75 -4.65
N ALA A 70 9.33 -6.78 -4.39
CA ALA A 70 8.60 -5.67 -3.80
C ALA A 70 8.59 -5.70 -2.26
N GLU A 71 9.05 -4.62 -1.63
CA GLU A 71 8.89 -4.36 -0.21
C GLU A 71 7.51 -3.78 0.08
N VAL A 72 6.80 -4.32 1.07
CA VAL A 72 5.49 -3.80 1.50
C VAL A 72 5.62 -3.22 2.90
N LEU A 73 5.43 -1.91 3.01
CA LEU A 73 5.47 -1.16 4.26
C LEU A 73 4.05 -0.74 4.66
N ASP A 74 3.56 -1.30 5.76
CA ASP A 74 2.31 -0.92 6.41
C ASP A 74 2.57 0.24 7.38
N LEU A 75 2.01 1.41 7.09
CA LEU A 75 2.19 2.61 7.91
C LEU A 75 1.62 2.47 9.31
N ARG A 76 0.48 1.75 9.46
CA ARG A 76 -0.34 1.61 10.68
C ARG A 76 -0.89 2.92 11.27
N THR A 77 -0.03 3.91 11.48
CA THR A 77 -0.34 5.21 12.09
C THR A 77 -0.04 6.32 11.09
N LEU A 78 -1.01 7.22 10.88
CA LEU A 78 -0.82 8.41 10.04
C LEU A 78 -0.26 9.60 10.82
N VAL A 79 -0.73 9.79 12.06
CA VAL A 79 -0.29 10.91 12.91
C VAL A 79 -0.02 10.37 14.31
N PRO A 80 1.25 10.35 14.76
CA PRO A 80 2.47 10.73 14.03
C PRO A 80 2.88 9.66 12.99
N LEU A 81 3.31 10.11 11.81
CA LEU A 81 3.83 9.25 10.75
C LEU A 81 5.24 8.76 11.09
N ASP A 82 5.50 7.46 10.88
CA ASP A 82 6.86 6.89 10.94
C ASP A 82 7.66 7.27 9.68
N ARG A 83 8.12 8.53 9.64
CA ARG A 83 8.87 9.10 8.51
C ARG A 83 10.18 8.34 8.26
N ALA A 84 10.84 7.89 9.32
CA ALA A 84 12.13 7.20 9.23
C ALA A 84 11.99 5.86 8.51
N ALA A 85 10.95 5.08 8.82
CA ALA A 85 10.70 3.80 8.14
C ALA A 85 10.44 3.98 6.64
N VAL A 86 9.65 4.99 6.25
CA VAL A 86 9.39 5.32 4.84
C VAL A 86 10.69 5.66 4.11
N LEU A 87 11.46 6.60 4.65
CA LEU A 87 12.71 7.06 4.00
C LEU A 87 13.73 5.91 3.91
N ALA A 88 13.89 5.10 4.95
CA ALA A 88 14.80 3.96 4.94
C ALA A 88 14.42 2.90 3.90
N SER A 89 13.13 2.57 3.79
CA SER A 89 12.63 1.63 2.78
C SER A 89 12.88 2.16 1.36
N VAL A 90 12.56 3.43 1.11
CA VAL A 90 12.78 4.06 -0.20
C VAL A 90 14.28 4.16 -0.52
N ALA A 91 15.14 4.43 0.46
CA ALA A 91 16.59 4.41 0.28
C ALA A 91 17.10 3.04 -0.19
N LYS A 92 16.56 1.97 0.40
CA LYS A 92 16.93 0.58 0.07
C LYS A 92 16.56 0.23 -1.37
N THR A 93 15.33 0.54 -1.79
CA THR A 93 14.81 0.08 -3.09
C THR A 93 15.09 1.07 -4.23
N GLY A 94 15.09 2.37 -3.91
CA GLY A 94 15.21 3.47 -4.86
C GLY A 94 13.95 3.71 -5.70
N ARG A 95 12.82 3.04 -5.43
CA ARG A 95 11.55 3.26 -6.15
C ARG A 95 10.39 3.25 -5.17
N LEU A 96 9.42 4.11 -5.39
CA LEU A 96 8.26 4.25 -4.50
C LEU A 96 6.95 4.19 -5.28
N LEU A 97 6.07 3.29 -4.84
CA LEU A 97 4.65 3.32 -5.06
C LEU A 97 3.94 3.60 -3.72
N VAL A 98 3.08 4.61 -3.67
CA VAL A 98 2.12 4.77 -2.57
C VAL A 98 0.77 4.25 -3.03
N ALA A 99 0.26 3.21 -2.39
CA ALA A 99 -1.03 2.60 -2.68
C ALA A 99 -2.01 2.93 -1.55
N ASP A 100 -3.11 3.59 -1.90
CA ASP A 100 -4.08 4.13 -0.95
C ASP A 100 -5.51 3.87 -1.44
N GLU A 101 -6.44 3.68 -0.50
CA GLU A 101 -7.88 3.55 -0.80
C GLU A 101 -8.67 4.83 -0.57
N ASP A 102 -7.98 5.92 -0.18
CA ASP A 102 -8.52 7.27 -0.18
C ASP A 102 -8.26 8.00 -1.52
N TYR A 103 -8.71 9.26 -1.61
CA TYR A 103 -8.60 10.09 -2.80
C TYR A 103 -7.16 10.40 -3.19
N LEU A 104 -6.91 10.44 -4.50
CA LEU A 104 -5.64 10.82 -5.08
C LEU A 104 -5.33 12.29 -4.79
N SER A 105 -6.31 13.18 -4.93
CA SER A 105 -6.13 14.58 -4.53
C SER A 105 -6.37 14.72 -3.03
N TYR A 106 -5.47 15.45 -2.36
CA TYR A 106 -5.54 15.76 -0.94
C TYR A 106 -5.53 14.56 0.03
N GLY A 107 -5.32 13.33 -0.46
CA GLY A 107 -5.13 12.15 0.36
C GLY A 107 -3.69 11.97 0.87
N LEU A 108 -3.52 10.97 1.74
CA LEU A 108 -2.25 10.57 2.39
C LEU A 108 -1.10 10.44 1.39
N SER A 109 -1.38 9.93 0.19
CA SER A 109 -0.37 9.67 -0.82
C SER A 109 0.44 10.93 -1.19
N GLY A 110 -0.16 12.12 -1.08
CA GLY A 110 0.52 13.39 -1.28
C GLY A 110 1.58 13.69 -0.20
N GLU A 111 1.26 13.44 1.07
CA GLU A 111 2.17 13.65 2.20
C GLU A 111 3.41 12.74 2.10
N ILE A 112 3.23 11.47 1.74
CA ILE A 112 4.35 10.54 1.55
C ILE A 112 5.23 10.95 0.38
N ALA A 113 4.62 11.42 -0.72
CA ALA A 113 5.38 11.89 -1.88
C ALA A 113 6.17 13.17 -1.55
N ALA A 114 5.57 14.11 -0.81
CA ALA A 114 6.25 15.32 -0.34
C ALA A 114 7.41 14.99 0.60
N LEU A 115 7.17 14.12 1.59
CA LEU A 115 8.21 13.64 2.50
C LEU A 115 9.45 13.12 1.75
N VAL A 116 9.25 12.29 0.72
CA VAL A 116 10.36 11.73 -0.04
C VAL A 116 11.03 12.78 -0.92
N ALA A 117 10.26 13.68 -1.53
CA ALA A 117 10.78 14.77 -2.36
C ALA A 117 11.64 15.76 -1.55
N GLU A 118 11.24 16.05 -0.31
CA GLU A 118 11.96 16.94 0.61
C GLU A 118 13.28 16.34 1.11
N ASN A 119 13.50 15.03 0.95
CA ASN A 119 14.67 14.31 1.43
C ASN A 119 15.55 13.75 0.29
N LEU A 120 15.45 14.31 -0.93
CA LEU A 120 16.26 13.89 -2.09
C LEU A 120 17.75 14.28 -2.00
N ASP A 121 18.12 15.09 -1.01
CA ASP A 121 19.51 15.34 -0.63
C ASP A 121 20.19 14.11 -0.01
N THR A 122 19.40 13.21 0.60
CA THR A 122 19.87 11.96 1.22
C THR A 122 19.40 10.70 0.49
N LEU A 123 18.41 10.81 -0.39
CA LEU A 123 17.81 9.71 -1.15
C LEU A 123 18.08 9.82 -2.65
N ARG A 124 18.31 8.68 -3.30
CA ARG A 124 18.39 8.60 -4.78
C ARG A 124 17.27 7.74 -5.34
N LEU A 125 16.36 8.37 -6.08
CA LEU A 125 15.30 7.67 -6.80
C LEU A 125 15.79 7.16 -8.15
N LYS A 126 15.48 5.90 -8.46
CA LYS A 126 15.68 5.24 -9.76
C LYS A 126 14.49 5.51 -10.71
N ALA A 127 13.34 5.90 -10.19
CA ALA A 127 12.14 6.23 -10.96
C ALA A 127 11.33 7.33 -10.23
N PRO A 128 10.49 8.11 -10.92
CA PRO A 128 9.59 9.06 -10.27
C PRO A 128 8.68 8.37 -9.24
N VAL A 129 8.35 9.07 -8.14
CA VAL A 129 7.35 8.59 -7.18
C VAL A 129 6.02 8.36 -7.90
N ARG A 130 5.40 7.19 -7.69
CA ARG A 130 4.06 6.88 -8.20
C ARG A 130 3.05 6.85 -7.05
N ARG A 131 1.88 7.43 -7.29
CA ARG A 131 0.72 7.35 -6.39
C ARG A 131 -0.39 6.59 -7.11
N LEU A 132 -1.03 5.67 -6.40
CA LEU A 132 -2.17 4.88 -6.84
C LEU A 132 -3.25 5.00 -5.75
N ALA A 133 -4.35 5.67 -6.09
CA ALA A 133 -5.39 6.06 -5.15
C ALA A 133 -6.73 6.21 -5.90
N VAL A 134 -7.82 6.40 -5.18
CA VAL A 134 -9.15 6.62 -5.76
C VAL A 134 -9.14 7.94 -6.56
N PRO A 135 -9.67 7.99 -7.79
CA PRO A 135 -9.81 9.25 -8.52
C PRO A 135 -10.78 10.19 -7.81
N ASP A 136 -10.80 11.48 -8.15
CA ASP A 136 -11.64 12.50 -7.50
C ASP A 136 -13.13 12.38 -7.91
N VAL A 137 -13.73 11.23 -7.58
CA VAL A 137 -15.11 10.86 -7.87
C VAL A 137 -15.71 10.17 -6.65
N PRO A 138 -16.98 10.43 -6.30
CA PRO A 138 -17.63 9.71 -5.22
C PRO A 138 -17.58 8.20 -5.45
N ILE A 139 -17.36 7.42 -4.38
CA ILE A 139 -17.37 5.95 -4.46
C ILE A 139 -18.73 5.48 -4.95
N PRO A 140 -18.80 4.80 -6.12
CA PRO A 140 -20.07 4.32 -6.66
C PRO A 140 -20.69 3.24 -5.77
N PHE A 141 -22.02 3.22 -5.67
CA PHE A 141 -22.73 2.19 -4.91
C PHE A 141 -22.64 0.80 -5.56
N SER A 142 -22.58 0.72 -6.90
CA SER A 142 -22.55 -0.56 -7.59
C SER A 142 -21.18 -1.22 -7.42
N ARG A 143 -21.17 -2.49 -7.00
CA ARG A 143 -19.94 -3.26 -6.75
C ARG A 143 -18.93 -3.22 -7.90
N PRO A 144 -19.30 -3.39 -9.18
CA PRO A 144 -18.33 -3.32 -10.28
C PRO A 144 -17.67 -1.94 -10.42
N LEU A 145 -18.43 -0.86 -10.17
CA LEU A 145 -17.89 0.50 -10.27
C LEU A 145 -17.10 0.90 -9.03
N GLU A 146 -17.49 0.43 -7.84
CA GLU A 146 -16.69 0.54 -6.62
C GLU A 146 -15.33 -0.13 -6.79
N GLN A 147 -15.31 -1.38 -7.28
CA GLN A 147 -14.07 -2.12 -7.56
C GLN A 147 -13.22 -1.47 -8.65
N PHE A 148 -13.85 -0.79 -9.60
CA PHE A 148 -13.14 -0.01 -10.61
C PHE A 148 -12.52 1.27 -10.04
N ALA A 149 -13.22 1.95 -9.12
CA ALA A 149 -12.74 3.19 -8.51
C ALA A 149 -11.64 2.96 -7.45
N ILE A 150 -11.80 1.93 -6.61
CA ILE A 150 -10.83 1.57 -5.58
C ILE A 150 -9.69 0.76 -6.21
N PRO A 151 -8.41 1.09 -5.95
CA PRO A 151 -7.29 0.29 -6.44
C PRO A 151 -7.40 -1.20 -6.11
N GLN A 152 -7.12 -2.05 -7.11
CA GLN A 152 -7.06 -3.50 -6.99
C GLN A 152 -5.63 -4.01 -7.16
N VAL A 153 -5.41 -5.30 -6.89
CA VAL A 153 -4.11 -5.98 -7.00
C VAL A 153 -3.47 -5.73 -8.38
N ASP A 154 -4.25 -5.91 -9.45
CA ASP A 154 -3.75 -5.71 -10.82
C ASP A 154 -3.29 -4.28 -11.09
N ASN A 155 -3.93 -3.27 -10.47
CA ASN A 155 -3.51 -1.88 -10.59
C ASN A 155 -2.15 -1.65 -9.89
N ILE A 156 -1.92 -2.27 -8.74
CA ILE A 156 -0.64 -2.22 -8.02
C ILE A 156 0.46 -2.87 -8.87
N VAL A 157 0.22 -4.09 -9.37
CA VAL A 157 1.15 -4.82 -10.23
C VAL A 157 1.49 -4.01 -11.48
N ALA A 158 0.48 -3.47 -12.18
CA ALA A 158 0.69 -2.65 -13.36
C ALA A 158 1.50 -1.37 -13.06
N SER A 159 1.25 -0.73 -11.91
CA SER A 159 1.97 0.46 -11.46
C SER A 159 3.44 0.15 -11.17
N VAL A 160 3.72 -0.96 -10.49
CA VAL A 160 5.09 -1.42 -10.23
C VAL A 160 5.81 -1.78 -11.53
N ARG A 161 5.19 -2.56 -12.43
CA ARG A 161 5.76 -2.85 -13.76
C ARG A 161 6.09 -1.57 -14.51
N GLY A 162 5.23 -0.56 -14.41
CA GLY A 162 5.47 0.78 -14.93
C GLY A 162 6.77 1.38 -14.37
N LEU A 163 6.92 1.42 -13.04
CA LEU A 163 8.11 1.93 -12.36
C LEU A 163 9.39 1.18 -12.72
N MET A 164 9.32 -0.15 -12.91
CA MET A 164 10.49 -0.96 -13.25
C MET A 164 11.02 -0.66 -14.66
N ARG A 165 10.18 -0.18 -15.58
CA ARG A 165 10.59 0.24 -16.93
C ARG A 165 11.28 1.60 -16.98
N PHE A 166 11.13 2.43 -15.95
CA PHE A 166 11.77 3.74 -15.87
C PHE A 166 13.12 3.64 -15.15
N THR A 167 14.12 4.31 -15.72
CA THR A 167 15.38 4.60 -15.05
C THR A 167 15.65 6.10 -15.20
N LEU A 168 15.69 6.82 -14.09
CA LEU A 168 16.14 8.21 -14.07
C LEU A 168 17.65 8.22 -14.39
N ALA A 169 18.04 9.09 -15.33
CA ALA A 169 19.43 9.28 -15.75
C ALA A 169 20.31 9.77 -14.60
#